data_AF-A0A5J4TK75-F1
#
_entry.id   AF-A0A5J4TK75-F1
#
_cell.length_a   1.000
_cell.length_b   1.000
_cell.length_c   1.000
_cell.angle_alpha   90.00
_cell.angle_beta   90.00
_cell.angle_gamma   90.00
#
_symmetry.space_group_name_H-M   'P 1'
#
loop_
_entity.id
_entity.type
_entity.pdbx_description
1 polymer ?
#
loop_
_entity_poly.entity_id
_entity_poly.type
_entity_poly.pdbx_seq_one_letter_code
_entity_poly.pdbx_strand_id
1 'polypeptide(L)'
;MELHVSQRAPAIIRAILPKDALILEEEAWNAFPYLKTVYQNLWLKDKFTLTIESQHIDGISKEDNPLKLTEVELKIRQIDIVDIAEPKKKSKTYNCNEDPTVFHSEKTNRGPLKLGWVQSAQSDNVPVTTAHKVAKMEFKVFGFQTVVEKYGVNVCRRRMNSF
;
A
#
# COMPACT_ATOMS: atom_id res chain seq x y z
N MET A 1 0.88 2.34 18.18
CA MET A 1 2.13 1.52 18.16
C MET A 1 3.27 2.39 17.67
N GLU A 2 4.47 2.32 18.25
CA GLU A 2 5.62 3.09 17.74
C GLU A 2 6.37 2.33 16.63
N LEU A 3 6.75 3.05 15.58
CA LEU A 3 7.50 2.54 14.44
C LEU A 3 8.79 3.33 14.27
N HIS A 4 9.92 2.69 14.56
CA HIS A 4 11.24 3.27 14.34
C HIS A 4 11.67 3.08 12.88
N VAL A 5 11.64 4.15 12.07
CA VAL A 5 11.94 4.08 10.63
C VAL A 5 13.40 4.39 10.29
N SER A 6 14.24 4.67 11.29
CA SER A 6 15.63 5.10 11.08
C SER A 6 16.47 4.13 10.24
N GLN A 7 16.36 2.82 10.43
CA GLN A 7 17.11 1.84 9.63
C GLN A 7 16.62 1.72 8.19
N ARG A 8 15.36 2.11 7.94
CA ARG A 8 14.69 1.99 6.65
C ARG A 8 14.67 3.32 5.89
N ALA A 9 15.00 4.44 6.53
CA ALA A 9 15.05 5.75 5.87
C ALA A 9 16.32 5.90 5.00
N PRO A 10 16.26 6.62 3.87
CA PRO A 10 17.43 6.94 3.05
C PRO A 10 18.46 7.72 3.86
N ALA A 11 19.74 7.56 3.50
CA ALA A 11 20.85 8.24 4.18
C ALA A 11 20.65 9.76 4.27
N ILE A 12 20.13 10.38 3.20
CA ILE A 12 19.84 11.82 3.19
C ILE A 12 18.80 12.22 4.25
N ILE A 13 17.74 11.43 4.45
CA ILE A 13 16.70 11.69 5.46
C ILE A 13 17.29 11.52 6.87
N ARG A 14 18.13 10.50 7.08
CA ARG A 14 18.79 10.25 8.37
C ARG A 14 19.83 11.31 8.74
N ALA A 15 20.44 11.94 7.74
CA ALA A 15 21.45 12.97 7.96
C ALA A 15 20.82 14.34 8.34
N ILE A 16 19.61 14.61 7.88
CA ILE A 16 18.95 15.92 8.06
C ILE A 16 17.92 15.94 9.20
N LEU A 17 17.33 14.79 9.54
CA LEU A 17 16.29 14.71 10.56
C LEU A 17 16.85 14.20 11.90
N PRO A 18 16.44 14.79 13.04
CA PRO A 18 16.77 14.25 14.36
C PRO A 18 16.14 12.86 14.53
N LYS A 19 16.69 12.06 15.45
CA LYS A 19 16.22 10.69 15.71
C LYS A 19 14.72 10.63 16.01
N ASP A 20 14.20 11.60 16.76
CA ASP A 20 12.78 11.68 17.15
C ASP A 20 11.86 11.93 15.94
N ALA A 21 12.36 12.58 14.89
CA ALA A 21 11.63 12.75 13.62
C ALA A 21 11.58 11.44 12.79
N LEU A 22 12.20 10.36 13.26
CA LEU A 22 12.21 9.03 12.64
C LEU A 22 11.46 7.98 13.47
N ILE A 23 10.66 8.42 14.45
CA ILE A 23 9.75 7.58 15.24
C ILE A 23 8.33 7.95 14.86
N LEU A 24 7.58 7.02 14.28
CA LEU A 24 6.19 7.27 13.88
C LEU A 24 5.24 6.60 14.86
N GLU A 25 4.19 7.29 15.26
CA GLU A 25 3.07 6.69 15.97
C GLU A 25 2.04 6.22 14.96
N GLU A 26 1.70 4.94 15.03
CA GLU A 26 0.67 4.31 14.23
C GLU A 26 -0.64 4.19 15.02
N GLU A 27 -1.70 4.75 14.45
CA GLU A 27 -3.09 4.54 14.84
C GLU A 27 -3.84 3.88 13.68
N ALA A 28 -4.62 2.85 13.98
CA ALA A 28 -5.36 2.10 12.97
C ALA A 28 -6.82 1.88 13.39
N TRP A 29 -7.73 2.12 12.46
CA TRP A 29 -9.16 1.86 12.58
C TRP A 29 -9.55 0.83 11.54
N ASN A 30 -10.05 -0.31 12.01
CA ASN A 30 -10.57 -1.37 11.15
C ASN A 30 -12.09 -1.39 11.27
N ALA A 31 -12.75 -0.82 10.27
CA ALA A 31 -14.21 -0.81 10.13
C ALA A 31 -14.57 -1.46 8.78
N PHE A 32 -14.12 -2.71 8.60
CA PHE A 32 -14.30 -3.45 7.34
C PHE A 32 -15.73 -3.28 6.79
N PRO A 33 -15.88 -2.88 5.50
CA PRO A 33 -14.89 -2.95 4.43
C PRO A 33 -13.93 -1.75 4.30
N TYR A 34 -14.03 -0.75 5.17
CA TYR A 34 -13.13 0.41 5.19
C TYR A 34 -12.08 0.29 6.29
N LEU A 35 -10.82 0.54 5.95
CA LEU A 35 -9.71 0.54 6.88
C LEU A 35 -8.93 1.85 6.73
N LYS A 36 -8.48 2.37 7.86
CA LYS A 36 -7.65 3.57 7.90
C LYS A 36 -6.49 3.35 8.87
N THR A 37 -5.30 3.66 8.43
CA THR A 37 -4.11 3.74 9.27
C THR A 37 -3.51 5.12 9.11
N VAL A 38 -3.23 5.80 10.22
CA VAL A 38 -2.59 7.11 10.25
C VAL A 38 -1.28 6.96 11.00
N TYR A 39 -0.22 7.45 10.37
CA TYR A 39 1.09 7.60 10.94
C TYR A 39 1.35 9.07 11.22
N GLN A 40 1.66 9.38 12.47
CA GLN A 40 2.03 10.73 12.92
C GLN A 40 3.45 10.72 13.48
N ASN A 41 4.04 11.90 13.63
CA ASN A 41 5.33 12.06 14.28
C ASN A 41 5.24 13.16 15.33
N LEU A 42 5.48 12.83 16.60
CA LEU A 42 5.33 13.77 17.72
C LEU A 42 6.25 14.99 17.61
N TRP A 43 7.44 14.84 17.00
CA TRP A 43 8.41 15.93 16.86
C TRP A 43 8.02 16.91 15.73
N LEU A 44 7.60 16.37 14.59
CA LEU A 44 7.16 17.13 13.41
C LEU A 44 5.74 17.69 13.58
N LYS A 45 4.93 17.11 14.48
CA LYS A 45 3.55 17.51 14.75
C LYS A 45 2.74 17.55 13.45
N ASP A 46 2.07 18.67 13.16
CA ASP A 46 1.25 18.93 11.98
C ASP A 46 2.06 19.01 10.66
N LYS A 47 3.39 18.97 10.74
CA LYS A 47 4.27 18.95 9.57
C LYS A 47 4.45 17.57 8.97
N PHE A 48 3.95 16.49 9.59
CA PHE A 48 4.00 15.15 9.02
C PHE A 48 2.70 14.38 9.27
N THR A 49 2.17 13.82 8.19
CA THR A 49 1.12 12.80 8.25
C THR A 49 1.35 11.81 7.12
N LEU A 50 1.24 10.51 7.39
CA LEU A 50 1.08 9.48 6.36
C LEU A 50 -0.19 8.71 6.66
N THR A 51 -1.15 8.75 5.73
CA THR A 51 -2.42 8.04 5.83
C THR A 51 -2.46 6.93 4.80
N ILE A 52 -2.86 5.74 5.21
CA ILE A 52 -3.17 4.62 4.34
C ILE A 52 -4.64 4.28 4.54
N GLU A 53 -5.44 4.46 3.50
CA GLU A 53 -6.85 4.08 3.49
C GLU A 53 -7.07 2.92 2.54
N SER A 54 -8.00 2.03 2.88
CA SER A 54 -8.37 0.89 2.06
C SER A 54 -9.87 0.72 2.04
N GLN A 55 -10.46 0.59 0.85
CA GLN A 55 -11.85 0.23 0.64
C GLN A 55 -11.90 -1.11 -0.08
N HIS A 56 -12.57 -2.09 0.53
CA HIS A 56 -12.80 -3.39 -0.07
C HIS A 56 -14.18 -3.40 -0.74
N ILE A 57 -14.23 -3.85 -2.00
CA ILE A 57 -15.45 -3.91 -2.80
C ILE A 57 -15.55 -5.32 -3.37
N ASP A 58 -16.70 -5.95 -3.19
CA ASP A 58 -16.95 -7.29 -3.72
C ASP A 58 -16.93 -7.29 -5.25
N GLY A 59 -16.32 -8.34 -5.82
CA GLY A 59 -16.10 -8.49 -7.24
C GLY A 59 -14.94 -7.68 -7.79
N ILE A 60 -14.95 -7.52 -9.12
CA ILE A 60 -14.02 -6.63 -9.84
C ILE A 60 -14.62 -5.24 -9.84
N SER A 61 -14.07 -4.35 -9.03
CA SER A 61 -14.55 -2.98 -8.96
C SER A 61 -14.16 -2.21 -10.22
N LYS A 62 -15.12 -1.45 -10.75
CA LYS A 62 -14.94 -0.50 -11.86
C LYS A 62 -14.98 0.96 -11.37
N GLU A 63 -15.00 1.17 -10.06
CA GLU A 63 -15.05 2.50 -9.47
C GLU A 63 -13.70 3.20 -9.61
N ASP A 64 -13.71 4.43 -10.12
CA ASP A 64 -12.49 5.22 -10.32
C ASP A 64 -12.03 5.96 -9.04
N ASN A 65 -12.97 6.29 -8.13
CA ASN A 65 -12.67 7.02 -6.90
C ASN A 65 -13.45 6.53 -5.66
N PRO A 66 -13.33 5.23 -5.29
CA PRO A 66 -14.10 4.65 -4.19
C PRO A 66 -13.76 5.23 -2.81
N LEU A 67 -12.55 5.78 -2.67
CA LEU A 67 -12.10 6.46 -1.44
C LEU A 67 -12.42 7.95 -1.41
N LYS A 68 -13.17 8.46 -2.41
CA LYS A 68 -13.67 9.85 -2.47
C LYS A 68 -12.57 10.90 -2.32
N LEU A 69 -11.43 10.68 -2.99
CA LEU A 69 -10.35 11.66 -3.08
C LEU A 69 -10.88 12.97 -3.67
N THR A 70 -10.33 14.07 -3.17
CA THR A 70 -10.62 15.43 -3.68
C THR A 70 -10.07 15.61 -5.08
N GLU A 71 -10.58 16.61 -5.82
CA GLU A 71 -10.08 16.91 -7.17
C GLU A 71 -8.58 17.20 -7.23
N VAL A 72 -8.02 17.81 -6.18
CA VAL A 72 -6.58 18.11 -6.09
C VAL A 72 -5.78 16.82 -5.94
N GLU A 73 -6.23 15.90 -5.09
CA GLU A 73 -5.60 14.59 -4.90
C GLU A 73 -5.70 13.75 -6.17
N LEU A 74 -6.86 13.76 -6.84
CA LEU A 74 -7.08 13.06 -8.10
C LEU A 74 -6.12 13.51 -9.21
N LYS A 75 -5.79 14.81 -9.28
CA LYS A 75 -4.86 15.35 -10.28
C LYS A 75 -3.42 14.88 -10.11
N ILE A 76 -3.00 14.59 -8.88
CA ILE A 76 -1.61 14.19 -8.56
C ILE A 76 -1.46 12.69 -8.31
N ARG A 77 -2.57 11.94 -8.20
CA ARG A 77 -2.54 10.51 -7.88
C ARG A 77 -1.80 9.73 -8.96
N GLN A 78 -1.18 8.63 -8.54
CA GLN A 78 -0.65 7.59 -9.42
C GLN A 78 -1.41 6.31 -9.11
N ILE A 79 -1.92 5.65 -10.14
CA ILE A 79 -2.66 4.39 -10.01
C ILE A 79 -1.74 3.24 -10.39
N ASP A 80 -1.68 2.24 -9.52
CA ASP A 80 -1.07 0.94 -9.80
C ASP A 80 -2.16 -0.13 -9.78
N ILE A 81 -2.29 -0.85 -10.89
CA ILE A 81 -3.10 -2.07 -10.94
C ILE A 81 -2.17 -3.23 -10.63
N VAL A 82 -2.47 -3.96 -9.56
CA VAL A 82 -1.66 -5.09 -9.10
C VAL A 82 -2.37 -6.39 -9.47
N ASP A 83 -1.78 -7.17 -10.37
CA ASP A 83 -2.17 -8.56 -10.60
C ASP A 83 -1.22 -9.48 -9.83
N ILE A 84 -1.77 -10.20 -8.84
CA ILE A 84 -1.00 -11.12 -8.00
C ILE A 84 -0.47 -12.33 -8.76
N ALA A 85 -1.03 -12.63 -9.95
CA ALA A 85 -0.55 -13.71 -10.81
C ALA A 85 0.49 -13.24 -11.85
N GLU A 86 0.80 -11.94 -11.90
CA GLU A 86 1.79 -11.42 -12.84
C GLU A 86 3.20 -11.90 -12.45
N PRO A 87 4.01 -12.43 -13.41
CA PRO A 87 5.36 -12.88 -13.13
C PRO A 87 6.23 -11.77 -12.56
N LYS A 88 6.53 -11.85 -11.26
CA LYS A 88 7.48 -10.92 -10.64
C LYS A 88 8.89 -11.27 -11.10
N LYS A 89 9.70 -10.26 -11.43
CA LYS A 89 11.15 -10.47 -11.63
C LYS A 89 11.70 -11.14 -10.37
N LYS A 90 12.37 -12.29 -10.52
CA LYS A 90 12.98 -13.02 -9.39
C LYS A 90 13.85 -12.04 -8.59
N SER A 91 13.34 -11.64 -7.43
CA SER A 91 14.04 -10.77 -6.50
C SER A 91 14.69 -11.63 -5.43
N LYS A 92 15.63 -11.05 -4.67
CA LYS A 92 16.18 -11.70 -3.48
C LYS A 92 15.12 -12.03 -2.41
N THR A 93 13.92 -11.48 -2.54
CA THR A 93 12.80 -11.67 -1.61
C THR A 93 11.72 -12.61 -2.16
N TYR A 94 11.97 -13.30 -3.28
CA TYR A 94 11.02 -14.29 -3.80
C TYR A 94 10.94 -15.48 -2.85
N ASN A 95 9.71 -15.85 -2.49
CA ASN A 95 9.40 -17.04 -1.70
C ASN A 95 8.35 -17.86 -2.46
N CYS A 96 8.71 -19.09 -2.87
CA CYS A 96 7.79 -19.96 -3.61
C CYS A 96 6.55 -20.37 -2.80
N ASN A 97 6.64 -20.33 -1.46
CA ASN A 97 5.51 -20.64 -0.58
C ASN A 97 4.48 -19.50 -0.52
N GLU A 98 4.83 -18.32 -1.01
CA GLU A 98 3.97 -17.13 -1.08
C GLU A 98 3.55 -16.84 -2.53
N ASP A 99 3.94 -17.67 -3.50
CA ASP A 99 3.67 -17.45 -4.91
C ASP A 99 2.31 -18.04 -5.34
N PRO A 100 1.29 -17.21 -5.63
CA PRO A 100 -0.04 -17.69 -5.98
C PRO A 100 -0.09 -18.41 -7.33
N THR A 101 0.95 -18.29 -8.18
CA THR A 101 1.02 -18.94 -9.48
C THR A 101 1.45 -20.41 -9.42
N VAL A 102 1.93 -20.84 -8.25
CA VAL A 102 2.29 -22.23 -7.94
C VAL A 102 1.49 -22.80 -6.77
N PHE A 103 0.93 -21.95 -5.90
CA PHE A 103 0.13 -22.38 -4.76
C PHE A 103 -1.23 -22.99 -5.16
N HIS A 104 -1.60 -24.10 -4.53
CA HIS A 104 -2.91 -24.72 -4.64
C HIS A 104 -3.48 -25.01 -3.24
N SER A 105 -4.74 -24.63 -3.01
CA SER A 105 -5.44 -24.88 -1.75
C SER A 105 -6.22 -26.18 -1.81
N GLU A 106 -5.80 -27.20 -1.05
CA GLU A 106 -6.52 -28.49 -0.96
C GLU A 106 -7.94 -28.34 -0.39
N LYS A 107 -8.18 -27.37 0.49
CA LYS A 107 -9.47 -27.18 1.17
C LYS A 107 -10.53 -26.50 0.30
N THR A 108 -10.10 -25.57 -0.55
CA THR A 108 -11.00 -24.74 -1.36
C THR A 108 -10.87 -24.99 -2.85
N ASN A 109 -9.92 -25.86 -3.25
CA ASN A 109 -9.57 -26.19 -4.62
C ASN A 109 -9.24 -24.95 -5.48
N ARG A 110 -8.72 -23.88 -4.86
CA ARG A 110 -8.35 -22.63 -5.54
C ARG A 110 -6.88 -22.62 -5.92
N GLY A 111 -6.58 -21.98 -7.04
CA GLY A 111 -5.24 -21.89 -7.59
C GLY A 111 -4.78 -23.22 -8.24
N PRO A 112 -3.58 -23.24 -8.83
CA PRO A 112 -2.68 -22.11 -9.01
C PRO A 112 -3.25 -21.04 -9.94
N LEU A 113 -3.05 -19.77 -9.59
CA LEU A 113 -3.51 -18.65 -10.42
C LEU A 113 -2.67 -18.56 -11.70
N LYS A 114 -3.33 -18.24 -12.80
CA LYS A 114 -2.69 -17.99 -14.10
C LYS A 114 -2.96 -16.55 -14.52
N LEU A 115 -2.18 -16.04 -15.47
CA LEU A 115 -2.50 -14.77 -16.10
C LEU A 115 -3.94 -14.82 -16.64
N GLY A 116 -4.74 -13.79 -16.33
CA GLY A 116 -6.17 -13.77 -16.65
C GLY A 116 -7.07 -14.54 -15.67
N TRP A 117 -6.55 -14.94 -14.49
CA TRP A 117 -7.35 -15.64 -13.46
C TRP A 117 -8.59 -14.87 -13.02
N VAL A 118 -8.54 -13.53 -13.11
CA VAL A 118 -9.63 -12.66 -12.71
C VAL A 118 -10.87 -12.92 -13.58
N GLN A 119 -10.69 -13.10 -14.89
CA GLN A 119 -11.78 -13.40 -15.82
C GLN A 119 -12.34 -14.82 -15.59
N SER A 120 -11.46 -15.81 -15.42
CA SER A 120 -11.90 -17.19 -15.17
C SER A 120 -12.63 -17.31 -13.82
N ALA A 121 -12.15 -16.62 -12.78
CA ALA A 121 -12.79 -16.60 -11.47
C ALA A 121 -14.25 -16.11 -11.55
N GLN A 122 -14.55 -15.12 -12.39
CA GLN A 122 -15.92 -14.67 -12.62
C GLN A 122 -16.77 -15.74 -13.32
N SER A 123 -16.23 -16.38 -14.36
CA SER A 123 -16.93 -17.46 -15.08
C SER A 123 -17.21 -18.68 -14.21
N ASP A 124 -16.27 -19.01 -13.31
CA ASP A 124 -16.34 -20.18 -12.42
C ASP A 124 -17.08 -19.89 -11.10
N ASN A 125 -17.70 -18.71 -10.96
CA ASN A 125 -18.39 -18.24 -9.75
C ASN A 125 -17.51 -18.32 -8.48
N VAL A 126 -16.21 -18.06 -8.63
CA VAL A 126 -15.25 -17.97 -7.53
C VAL A 126 -15.35 -16.57 -6.92
N PRO A 127 -15.48 -16.43 -5.59
CA PRO A 127 -15.52 -15.12 -4.96
C PRO A 127 -14.24 -14.31 -5.22
N VAL A 128 -14.42 -13.07 -5.70
CA VAL A 128 -13.36 -12.09 -5.93
C VAL A 128 -13.70 -10.83 -5.14
N THR A 129 -12.67 -10.11 -4.67
CA THR A 129 -12.81 -8.81 -4.01
C THR A 129 -11.69 -7.90 -4.53
N THR A 130 -12.02 -6.64 -4.79
CA THR A 130 -11.05 -5.60 -5.15
C THR A 130 -10.74 -4.75 -3.91
N ALA A 131 -9.47 -4.60 -3.57
CA ALA A 131 -9.02 -3.70 -2.52
C ALA A 131 -8.44 -2.42 -3.15
N HIS A 132 -9.15 -1.31 -3.01
CA HIS A 132 -8.65 0.02 -3.40
C HIS A 132 -7.86 0.61 -2.24
N LYS A 133 -6.56 0.83 -2.44
CA LYS A 133 -5.67 1.35 -1.39
C LYS A 133 -5.07 2.67 -1.81
N VAL A 134 -5.15 3.68 -0.95
CA VAL A 134 -4.51 4.98 -1.17
C VAL A 134 -3.54 5.24 -0.04
N ALA A 135 -2.31 5.62 -0.40
CA ALA A 135 -1.34 6.17 0.53
C ALA A 135 -1.16 7.66 0.24
N LYS A 136 -1.46 8.50 1.24
CA LYS A 136 -1.30 9.96 1.19
C LYS A 136 -0.28 10.38 2.21
N MET A 137 0.68 11.21 1.80
CA MET A 137 1.69 11.76 2.70
C MET A 137 1.73 13.28 2.59
N GLU A 138 1.80 13.95 3.74
CA GLU A 138 2.06 15.38 3.87
C GLU A 138 3.37 15.56 4.65
N PHE A 139 4.30 16.34 4.10
CA PHE A 139 5.56 16.69 4.78
C PHE A 139 5.92 18.17 4.61
N LYS A 140 5.56 19.00 5.59
CA LYS A 140 5.66 20.47 5.54
C LYS A 140 6.98 20.97 6.13
N VAL A 141 8.10 20.46 5.63
CA VAL A 141 9.46 20.91 6.01
C VAL A 141 10.15 21.54 4.81
N PHE A 142 10.57 22.80 4.98
CA PHE A 142 11.22 23.58 3.94
C PHE A 142 12.44 22.86 3.36
N GLY A 143 12.55 22.83 2.03
CA GLY A 143 13.65 22.21 1.30
C GLY A 143 13.57 20.68 1.15
N PHE A 144 12.63 20.00 1.82
CA PHE A 144 12.61 18.53 1.87
C PHE A 144 11.27 17.88 1.53
N GLN A 145 10.17 18.65 1.41
CA GLN A 145 8.82 18.17 1.08
C GLN A 145 8.81 17.10 -0.03
N THR A 146 9.19 17.46 -1.25
CA THR A 146 9.10 16.59 -2.43
C THR A 146 9.91 15.30 -2.28
N VAL A 147 11.10 15.37 -1.68
CA VAL A 147 11.99 14.21 -1.54
C VAL A 147 11.40 13.20 -0.55
N VAL A 148 10.90 13.68 0.59
CA VAL A 148 10.39 12.83 1.66
C VAL A 148 9.01 12.27 1.31
N GLU A 149 8.10 13.08 0.75
CA GLU A 149 6.78 12.60 0.29
C GLU A 149 6.92 11.54 -0.80
N LYS A 150 7.74 11.81 -1.82
CA LYS A 150 8.02 10.84 -2.89
C LYS A 150 8.64 9.57 -2.32
N TYR A 151 9.53 9.67 -1.35
CA TYR A 151 10.12 8.50 -0.72
C TYR A 151 9.08 7.66 0.03
N GLY A 152 8.30 8.29 0.92
CA GLY A 152 7.31 7.60 1.75
C GLY A 152 6.23 6.92 0.92
N VAL A 153 5.65 7.64 -0.06
CA VAL A 153 4.65 7.07 -0.97
C VAL A 153 5.24 5.89 -1.76
N ASN A 154 6.49 5.95 -2.22
CA ASN A 154 7.13 4.83 -2.91
C ASN A 154 7.43 3.63 -2.00
N VAL A 155 7.64 3.85 -0.70
CA VAL A 155 7.72 2.74 0.27
C VAL A 155 6.36 2.07 0.40
N CYS A 156 5.29 2.84 0.57
CA CYS A 156 3.92 2.33 0.64
C CYS A 156 3.55 1.56 -0.64
N ARG A 157 3.77 2.17 -1.81
CA ARG A 157 3.55 1.55 -3.13
C ARG A 157 4.22 0.19 -3.25
N ARG A 158 5.51 0.09 -2.93
CA ARG A 158 6.25 -1.19 -3.00
C ARG A 158 5.68 -2.24 -2.06
N ARG A 159 5.28 -1.87 -0.85
CA ARG A 159 4.66 -2.79 0.12
C ARG A 159 3.28 -3.25 -0.31
N MET A 160 2.50 -2.35 -0.92
CA MET A 160 1.18 -2.69 -1.44
C MET A 160 1.25 -3.60 -2.67
N ASN A 161 2.36 -3.60 -3.40
CA ASN A 161 2.56 -4.44 -4.59
C ASN A 161 3.31 -5.75 -4.27
N SER A 162 3.79 -5.95 -3.04
CA SER A 162 4.64 -7.09 -2.68
C SER A 162 3.88 -8.32 -2.16
N PHE A 163 2.55 -8.36 -2.23
CA PHE A 163 1.74 -9.53 -1.81
C PHE A 163 1.93 -10.74 -2.72
#